data_AF-A0A1Q4E7A5-F1
#
_entry.id   AF-A0A1Q4E7A5-F1
#
_cell.length_a   1.000
_cell.length_b   1.000
_cell.length_c   1.000
_cell.angle_alpha   90.00
_cell.angle_beta   90.00
_cell.angle_gamma   90.00
#
_symmetry.space_group_name_H-M   'P 1'
#
loop_
_entity.id
_entity.type
_entity.pdbx_description
1 polymer ?
#
loop_
_entity_poly.entity_id
_entity_poly.type
_entity_poly.pdbx_seq_one_letter_code
_entity_poly.pdbx_strand_id
1 'polypeptide(L)'
;MEQDLQMTRAIRDAVIGAQNHRLLAARQAFRMGATDMIALSQLFVQGTCRPGGFATRLQITSPSVTELVDRFQRAGLVDRTTVGA
;
A
#
# COMPACT_ATOMS: atom_id res chain seq x y z
N MET A 1 -13.97 9.84 32.21
CA MET A 1 -13.55 11.00 31.40
C MET A 1 -12.04 11.11 31.24
N GLU A 2 -11.25 11.40 32.29
CA GLU A 2 -9.78 11.54 32.15
C GLU A 2 -9.12 10.23 31.68
N GLN A 3 -9.50 9.10 32.27
CA GLN A 3 -9.00 7.78 31.88
C GLN A 3 -9.41 7.40 30.45
N ASP A 4 -10.62 7.74 30.01
CA ASP A 4 -11.09 7.50 28.63
C ASP A 4 -10.30 8.33 27.61
N LEU A 5 -9.97 9.57 27.96
CA LEU A 5 -9.16 10.46 27.14
C LEU A 5 -7.70 9.98 27.05
N GLN A 6 -7.13 9.53 28.17
CA GLN A 6 -5.79 8.94 28.20
C GLN A 6 -5.74 7.66 27.35
N MET A 7 -6.75 6.79 27.46
CA MET A 7 -6.86 5.59 26.63
C MET A 7 -6.97 5.94 25.15
N THR A 8 -7.81 6.90 24.79
CA THR A 8 -7.99 7.37 23.40
C THR A 8 -6.67 7.88 22.81
N ARG A 9 -5.91 8.66 23.59
CA ARG A 9 -4.59 9.17 23.17
C ARG A 9 -3.58 8.04 23.01
N ALA A 10 -3.52 7.11 23.96
CA ALA A 10 -2.60 5.97 23.90
C ALA A 10 -2.85 5.11 22.66
N ILE A 11 -4.11 4.83 22.31
CA ILE A 11 -4.48 4.10 21.09
C ILE A 11 -4.01 4.86 19.85
N ARG A 12 -4.31 6.16 19.75
CA ARG A 12 -3.89 7.00 18.63
C ARG A 12 -2.36 6.99 18.46
N ASP A 13 -1.63 7.19 19.55
CA ASP A 13 -0.18 7.29 19.52
C ASP A 13 0.46 5.95 19.13
N ALA A 14 -0.10 4.82 19.60
CA ALA A 14 0.30 3.48 19.15
C ALA A 14 0.07 3.26 17.65
N VAL A 15 -1.09 3.67 17.13
CA VAL A 15 -1.42 3.56 15.69
C VAL A 15 -0.47 4.41 14.85
N ILE A 16 -0.21 5.66 15.24
CA ILE A 16 0.72 6.55 14.55
C ILE A 16 2.15 5.98 14.59
N GLY A 17 2.60 5.48 15.74
CA GLY A 17 3.90 4.87 15.91
C GLY A 17 4.10 3.67 14.99
N ALA A 18 3.13 2.75 14.97
CA ALA A 18 3.16 1.58 14.11
C ALA A 18 3.16 1.95 12.61
N GLN A 19 2.34 2.93 12.21
CA GLN A 19 2.30 3.41 10.83
C GLN A 19 3.63 4.04 10.40
N ASN A 20 4.23 4.88 11.24
CA ASN A 20 5.52 5.50 10.96
C ASN A 20 6.63 4.45 10.82
N HIS A 21 6.67 3.46 11.71
CA HIS A 21 7.65 2.38 11.64
C HIS A 21 7.51 1.58 10.33
N ARG A 22 6.29 1.18 9.98
CA ARG A 22 6.01 0.43 8.75
C ARG A 22 6.39 1.23 7.49
N LEU A 23 6.13 2.54 7.47
CA LEU A 23 6.51 3.40 6.34
C LEU A 23 8.02 3.61 6.25
N LEU A 24 8.71 3.72 7.38
CA LEU A 24 10.17 3.82 7.38
C LEU A 24 10.80 2.55 6.80
N ALA A 25 10.35 1.38 7.26
CA ALA A 25 10.83 0.10 6.74
C ALA A 25 10.56 -0.06 5.23
N ALA A 26 9.35 0.29 4.77
CA ALA A 26 8.98 0.24 3.35
C ALA A 26 9.82 1.20 2.48
N ARG A 27 10.11 2.40 2.99
CA ARG A 27 11.00 3.37 2.31
C ARG A 27 12.42 2.85 2.20
N GLN A 28 12.96 2.28 3.28
CA GLN A 28 14.33 1.80 3.33
C GLN A 28 14.54 0.54 2.46
N ALA A 29 13.62 -0.42 2.53
CA ALA A 29 13.74 -1.68 1.80
C ALA A 29 13.34 -1.56 0.31
N PHE A 30 12.28 -0.80 0.01
CA PHE A 30 11.63 -0.84 -1.31
C PHE A 30 11.42 0.52 -1.96
N ARG A 31 11.88 1.62 -1.34
CA ARG A 31 11.63 3.02 -1.78
C ARG A 31 10.14 3.34 -1.93
N MET A 32 9.30 2.71 -1.09
CA MET A 32 7.84 2.84 -1.16
C MET A 32 7.29 3.85 -0.16
N GLY A 33 6.30 4.62 -0.60
CA GLY A 33 5.53 5.55 0.23
C GLY A 33 4.27 4.94 0.83
N ALA A 34 3.46 5.78 1.50
CA ALA A 34 2.20 5.34 2.09
C ALA A 34 1.19 4.85 1.05
N THR A 35 1.11 5.55 -0.09
CA THR A 35 0.23 5.19 -1.21
C THR A 35 0.60 3.82 -1.79
N ASP A 36 1.89 3.55 -1.99
CA ASP A 36 2.38 2.25 -2.46
C ASP A 36 1.94 1.13 -1.51
N MET A 37 2.09 1.33 -0.21
CA MET A 37 1.68 0.33 0.78
C MET A 37 0.16 0.11 0.83
N ILE A 38 -0.64 1.15 0.66
CA ILE A 38 -2.10 1.03 0.58
C ILE A 38 -2.48 0.24 -0.67
N ALA A 39 -1.86 0.55 -1.81
CA ALA A 39 -2.10 -0.16 -3.06
C ALA A 39 -1.69 -1.64 -2.98
N LEU A 40 -0.53 -1.96 -2.38
CA LEU A 40 -0.12 -3.34 -2.08
C LEU A 40 -1.11 -4.07 -1.18
N SER A 41 -1.58 -3.42 -0.11
CA SER A 41 -2.59 -4.00 0.78
C SER A 41 -3.90 -4.31 0.04
N GLN A 42 -4.34 -3.40 -0.84
CA GLN A 42 -5.54 -3.63 -1.64
C GLN A 42 -5.35 -4.76 -2.64
N LEU A 43 -4.19 -4.84 -3.28
CA LEU A 43 -3.86 -5.92 -4.21
C LEU A 43 -3.83 -7.27 -3.49
N PHE A 44 -3.22 -7.34 -2.30
CA PHE A 44 -3.19 -8.57 -1.50
C PHE A 44 -4.58 -9.08 -1.13
N VAL A 45 -5.49 -8.17 -0.71
CA VAL A 45 -6.87 -8.52 -0.35
C VAL A 45 -7.68 -8.99 -1.56
N GLN A 46 -7.42 -8.43 -2.74
CA GLN A 46 -8.22 -8.70 -3.94
C GLN A 46 -7.70 -9.89 -4.75
N GLY A 47 -6.42 -10.22 -4.59
CA GLY A 47 -5.74 -11.17 -5.46
C GLY A 47 -5.51 -10.59 -6.86
N THR A 48 -5.34 -11.49 -7.83
CA THR A 48 -4.98 -11.14 -9.21
C THR A 48 -5.97 -10.17 -9.84
N CYS A 49 -5.47 -9.06 -10.39
CA CYS A 49 -6.30 -8.07 -11.08
C CYS A 49 -5.63 -7.52 -12.35
N ARG A 50 -6.43 -6.99 -13.28
CA ARG A 50 -5.91 -6.26 -14.44
C ARG A 50 -5.49 -4.84 -14.05
N PRO A 51 -4.42 -4.26 -14.65
CA PRO A 51 -3.96 -2.91 -14.35
C PRO A 51 -5.06 -1.85 -14.46
N GLY A 52 -5.92 -1.91 -15.49
CA GLY A 52 -7.02 -0.96 -15.66
C GLY A 52 -8.03 -0.99 -14.50
N GLY A 53 -8.39 -2.19 -14.03
CA GLY A 53 -9.27 -2.34 -12.86
C GLY A 53 -8.62 -1.86 -11.56
N PHE A 54 -7.30 -2.07 -11.45
CA PHE A 54 -6.52 -1.55 -10.32
C PHE A 54 -6.47 -0.01 -10.32
N ALA A 55 -6.34 0.62 -11.50
CA ALA A 55 -6.30 2.07 -11.65
C ALA A 55 -7.62 2.74 -11.26
N THR A 56 -8.74 2.22 -11.77
CA THR A 56 -10.09 2.70 -11.40
C THR A 56 -10.30 2.65 -9.90
N ARG A 57 -9.81 1.60 -9.25
CA ARG A 57 -10.06 1.36 -7.82
C ARG A 57 -9.20 2.23 -6.92
N LEU A 58 -7.94 2.41 -7.29
CA LEU A 58 -7.04 3.35 -6.63
C LEU A 58 -7.41 4.82 -6.94
N GLN A 59 -8.33 5.04 -7.88
CA GLN A 59 -8.71 6.36 -8.39
C GLN A 59 -7.49 7.16 -8.91
N ILE A 60 -6.57 6.46 -9.58
CA ILE A 60 -5.38 7.05 -10.20
C ILE A 60 -5.36 6.79 -11.70
N THR A 61 -4.50 7.51 -12.41
CA THR A 61 -4.37 7.38 -13.86
C THR A 61 -3.69 6.07 -14.26
N SER A 62 -3.96 5.59 -15.47
CA SER A 62 -3.32 4.39 -16.01
C SER A 62 -1.78 4.47 -16.04
N PRO A 63 -1.15 5.61 -16.43
CA PRO A 63 0.29 5.78 -16.29
C PRO A 63 0.78 5.62 -14.84
N SER A 64 0.07 6.21 -13.87
CA SER A 64 0.41 6.11 -12.45
C SER A 64 0.33 4.68 -11.92
N VAL A 65 -0.70 3.92 -12.34
CA VAL A 65 -0.78 2.48 -12.04
C VAL A 65 0.37 1.71 -12.66
N THR A 66 0.72 2.02 -13.91
CA THR A 66 1.80 1.31 -14.62
C THR A 66 3.12 1.49 -13.88
N GLU A 67 3.46 2.73 -13.50
CA GLU A 67 4.65 3.02 -12.70
C GLU A 67 4.62 2.34 -11.32
N LEU A 68 3.46 2.34 -10.67
CA LEU A 68 3.28 1.71 -9.36
C LEU A 68 3.49 0.20 -9.43
N VAL A 69 2.88 -0.47 -10.40
CA VAL A 69 3.05 -1.93 -10.60
C VAL A 69 4.48 -2.24 -11.04
N ASP A 70 5.12 -1.39 -11.86
CA ASP A 70 6.55 -1.56 -12.20
C ASP A 70 7.45 -1.46 -10.96
N ARG A 71 7.17 -0.53 -10.03
CA ARG A 71 7.90 -0.47 -8.75
C ARG A 71 7.69 -1.74 -7.93
N PHE A 72 6.47 -2.26 -7.88
CA PHE A 72 6.17 -3.49 -7.13
C PHE A 72 6.89 -4.70 -7.72
N GLN A 73 6.92 -4.81 -9.04
CA GLN A 73 7.59 -5.89 -9.74
C GLN A 73 9.11 -5.80 -9.55
N ARG A 74 9.70 -4.61 -9.66
CA ARG A 74 11.14 -4.39 -9.37
C ARG A 74 11.51 -4.71 -7.92
N ALA A 75 10.58 -4.52 -6.99
CA ALA A 75 10.75 -4.88 -5.59
C ALA A 75 10.52 -6.38 -5.30
N GLY A 76 10.14 -7.18 -6.30
CA GLY A 76 9.85 -8.61 -6.14
C GLY A 76 8.56 -8.91 -5.37
N LEU A 77 7.62 -7.94 -5.31
CA LEU A 77 6.40 -8.05 -4.51
C LEU A 77 5.18 -8.52 -5.33
N VAL A 78 5.25 -8.43 -6.66
CA VAL A 78 4.19 -8.86 -7.57
C VAL A 78 4.80 -9.46 -8.83
N ASP A 79 4.06 -10.40 -9.42
CA ASP A 79 4.36 -10.94 -10.74
C ASP A 79 3.31 -10.48 -11.76
N ARG A 80 3.76 -10.16 -12.98
CA ARG A 80 2.88 -9.92 -14.12
C ARG A 80 2.80 -11.19 -14.96
N THR A 81 1.62 -11.77 -15.03
CA THR A 81 1.32 -12.87 -15.94
C THR A 81 0.57 -12.33 -17.15
N THR A 82 1.04 -12.63 -18.35
CA THR A 82 0.24 -12.44 -19.57
C THR A 82 -0.85 -13.50 -19.60
N VAL A 83 -2.11 -13.07 -19.61
CA VAL A 83 -3.20 -13.99 -19.96
C VAL A 83 -3.07 -14.22 -21.47
N GLY A 84 -2.72 -15.45 -21.86
CA GLY A 84 -2.56 -15.83 -23.26
C GLY A 84 -3.81 -15.52 -24.09
N ALA A 85 -3.56 -15.20 -25.37
CA ALA A 85 -4.58 -14.93 -26.39
C ALA A 85 -5.54 -16.11 -26.59
#